data_AF-A0A943XKE8-F1
#
_entry.id   AF-A0A943XKE8-F1
#
_cell.length_a   1.000
_cell.length_b   1.000
_cell.length_c   1.000
_cell.angle_alpha   90.00
_cell.angle_beta   90.00
_cell.angle_gamma   90.00
#
_symmetry.space_group_name_H-M   'P 1'
#
loop_
_entity.id
_entity.type
_entity.pdbx_description
1 polymer ?
#
loop_
_entity_poly.entity_id
_entity_poly.type
_entity_poly.pdbx_seq_one_letter_code
_entity_poly.pdbx_strand_id
1 'polypeptide(L)'
;MNTDPTKVVYTIGRNMKISATTWLIIGIFQIMVGIPELFVGYGVACIGLGIWNIVQSTNERKLANRFLQYPVGIYDYYDRQNQSIILALVINLIFGSVIGVIGAFVEMSIRNYVIAHRDELRVVEASIALR
;
A
#
# COMPACT_ATOMS: atom_id res chain seq x y z
N MET A 1 -25.36 -1.94 -7.48
CA MET A 1 -25.24 -2.97 -6.43
C MET A 1 -25.27 -2.21 -5.12
N ASN A 2 -26.17 -2.55 -4.18
CA ASN A 2 -26.31 -1.82 -2.92
C ASN A 2 -25.34 -2.47 -1.92
N THR A 3 -24.07 -2.05 -1.93
CA THR A 3 -23.04 -2.57 -1.03
C THR A 3 -23.12 -1.85 0.32
N ASP A 4 -23.09 -2.62 1.40
CA ASP A 4 -23.03 -2.09 2.76
C ASP A 4 -21.76 -1.22 2.90
N PRO A 5 -21.88 0.09 3.19
CA PRO A 5 -20.73 0.98 3.26
C PRO A 5 -19.67 0.54 4.30
N THR A 6 -20.08 -0.19 5.34
CA THR A 6 -19.18 -0.78 6.34
C THR A 6 -18.32 -1.89 5.74
N LYS A 7 -18.89 -2.67 4.81
CA LYS A 7 -18.20 -3.75 4.10
C LYS A 7 -17.14 -3.20 3.15
N VAL A 8 -17.38 -2.03 2.55
CA VAL A 8 -16.40 -1.34 1.69
C VAL A 8 -15.16 -0.96 2.49
N VAL A 9 -15.35 -0.27 3.62
CA VAL A 9 -14.24 0.12 4.52
C VAL A 9 -13.45 -1.08 5.00
N TYR A 10 -14.15 -2.14 5.42
CA TYR A 10 -13.50 -3.37 5.87
C TYR A 10 -12.66 -4.02 4.75
N THR A 11 -13.20 -4.06 3.52
CA THR A 11 -12.51 -4.63 2.36
C THR A 11 -11.23 -3.85 2.04
N ILE A 12 -11.31 -2.51 2.04
CA ILE A 12 -10.15 -1.63 1.84
C ILE A 12 -9.10 -1.88 2.93
N GLY A 13 -9.49 -1.82 4.20
CA GLY A 13 -8.56 -2.01 5.32
C GLY A 13 -7.92 -3.41 5.34
N ARG A 14 -8.65 -4.45 4.94
CA ARG A 14 -8.08 -5.80 4.76
C ARG A 14 -7.05 -5.83 3.64
N ASN A 15 -7.37 -5.26 2.48
CA ASN A 15 -6.46 -5.28 1.34
C ASN A 15 -5.20 -4.43 1.60
N MET A 16 -5.32 -3.31 2.32
CA MET A 16 -4.17 -2.52 2.79
C MET A 16 -3.24 -3.34 3.70
N LYS A 17 -3.80 -4.17 4.59
CA LYS A 17 -3.00 -5.06 5.42
C LYS A 17 -2.26 -6.12 4.61
N ILE A 18 -2.87 -6.61 3.53
CA ILE A 18 -2.23 -7.53 2.58
C ILE A 18 -1.08 -6.80 1.87
N SER A 19 -1.34 -5.63 1.28
CA SER A 19 -0.33 -4.78 0.63
C SER A 19 0.86 -4.52 1.54
N ALA A 20 0.60 -4.08 2.77
CA ALA A 20 1.65 -3.81 3.73
C ALA A 20 2.46 -5.08 4.10
N THR A 21 1.80 -6.24 4.17
CA THR A 21 2.50 -7.51 4.41
C THR A 21 3.41 -7.86 3.22
N THR A 22 2.95 -7.62 1.99
CA THR A 22 3.76 -7.79 0.78
C THR A 22 4.99 -6.90 0.80
N TRP A 23 4.85 -5.62 1.12
CA TRP A 23 5.99 -4.70 1.23
C TRP A 23 6.98 -5.07 2.33
N LEU A 24 6.49 -5.58 3.47
CA LEU A 24 7.36 -6.09 4.53
C LEU A 24 8.21 -7.28 4.05
N ILE A 25 7.59 -8.25 3.35
CA ILE A 25 8.29 -9.42 2.80
C ILE A 25 9.34 -8.98 1.77
N ILE A 26 8.99 -8.05 0.87
CA ILE A 26 9.92 -7.49 -0.11
C ILE A 26 11.09 -6.81 0.60
N GLY A 27 10.81 -6.00 1.61
CA GLY A 27 11.84 -5.26 2.33
C GLY A 27 12.85 -6.18 3.03
N ILE A 28 12.38 -7.24 3.67
CA ILE A 28 13.23 -8.27 4.28
C ILE A 28 14.07 -8.98 3.20
N PHE A 29 13.45 -9.36 2.08
CA PHE A 29 14.14 -10.03 0.98
C PHE A 29 15.25 -9.17 0.38
N GLN A 30 15.00 -7.88 0.17
CA GLN A 30 15.99 -6.93 -0.35
C GLN A 30 17.19 -6.75 0.58
N ILE A 31 16.98 -6.77 1.90
CA ILE A 31 18.11 -6.75 2.85
C ILE A 31 18.91 -8.06 2.76
N MET A 32 18.22 -9.22 2.69
CA MET A 32 18.89 -10.51 2.59
C MET A 32 19.73 -10.66 1.31
N VAL A 33 19.23 -10.17 0.17
CA VAL A 33 19.96 -10.17 -1.11
C VAL A 33 21.03 -9.08 -1.14
N GLY A 34 20.75 -7.91 -0.55
CA GLY A 34 21.68 -6.79 -0.55
C GLY A 34 22.96 -7.02 0.25
N ILE A 35 22.92 -7.84 1.32
CA ILE A 35 24.12 -8.16 2.11
C ILE A 35 25.20 -8.88 1.28
N PRO A 36 24.91 -9.99 0.57
CA PRO A 36 25.86 -10.62 -0.36
C PRO A 36 26.38 -9.68 -1.46
N GLU A 37 25.53 -8.79 -1.96
CA GLU A 37 25.85 -7.89 -3.08
C GLU A 37 26.64 -6.64 -2.68
N LEU A 38 26.97 -6.47 -1.38
CA LEU A 38 27.80 -5.36 -0.90
C LEU A 38 29.15 -5.29 -1.62
N PHE A 39 29.70 -6.43 -2.03
CA PHE A 39 30.99 -6.53 -2.72
C PHE A 39 30.89 -6.41 -4.25
N VAL A 40 29.67 -6.34 -4.80
CA VAL A 40 29.38 -6.31 -6.25
C VAL A 40 28.73 -4.97 -6.66
N GLY A 41 28.58 -4.03 -5.72
CA GLY A 41 28.21 -2.63 -5.92
C GLY A 41 26.72 -2.30 -5.73
N TYR A 42 25.83 -3.28 -5.87
CA TYR A 42 24.39 -3.06 -5.78
C TYR A 42 23.80 -3.25 -4.36
N GLY A 43 24.57 -3.87 -3.45
CA GLY A 43 24.09 -4.23 -2.12
C GLY A 43 23.59 -3.07 -1.26
N VAL A 44 24.27 -1.91 -1.32
CA VAL A 44 23.87 -0.72 -0.54
C VAL A 44 22.49 -0.20 -0.99
N ALA A 45 22.25 -0.14 -2.31
CA ALA A 45 20.97 0.30 -2.85
C ALA A 45 19.85 -0.69 -2.49
N CYS A 46 20.13 -1.99 -2.59
CA CYS A 46 19.17 -3.05 -2.23
C CYS A 46 18.79 -3.00 -0.74
N ILE A 47 19.77 -2.83 0.15
CA ILE A 47 19.52 -2.65 1.60
C ILE A 47 18.71 -1.37 1.87
N GLY A 48 19.07 -0.26 1.22
CA GLY A 48 18.35 1.02 1.36
C GLY A 48 16.88 0.93 0.96
N LEU A 49 16.61 0.32 -0.21
CA LEU A 49 15.24 0.03 -0.66
C LEU A 49 14.51 -0.94 0.28
N GLY A 50 15.23 -1.91 0.83
CA GLY A 50 14.68 -2.86 1.79
C GLY A 50 14.20 -2.18 3.07
N ILE A 51 15.02 -1.29 3.64
CA ILE A 51 14.65 -0.47 4.80
C ILE A 51 13.46 0.43 4.46
N TRP A 52 13.47 1.09 3.30
CA TRP A 52 12.36 1.92 2.84
C TRP A 52 11.04 1.14 2.80
N ASN A 53 11.04 -0.07 2.23
CA ASN A 53 9.86 -0.92 2.13
C ASN A 53 9.35 -1.39 3.50
N ILE A 54 10.24 -1.66 4.46
CA ILE A 54 9.87 -1.96 5.85
C ILE A 54 9.18 -0.75 6.51
N VAL A 55 9.72 0.45 6.32
CA VAL A 55 9.11 1.68 6.84
C VAL A 55 7.74 1.92 6.22
N GLN A 56 7.62 1.80 4.89
CA GLN A 56 6.34 1.97 4.19
C GLN A 56 5.31 0.94 4.64
N SER A 57 5.68 -0.34 4.77
CA SER A 57 4.78 -1.37 5.29
C SER A 57 4.24 -1.03 6.69
N THR A 58 5.09 -0.49 7.56
CA THR A 58 4.70 -0.11 8.91
C THR A 58 3.71 1.06 8.88
N ASN A 59 3.95 2.06 8.04
CA ASN A 59 3.08 3.21 7.86
C ASN A 59 1.73 2.81 7.27
N GLU A 60 1.74 1.93 6.27
CA GLU A 60 0.52 1.43 5.62
C GLU A 60 -0.33 0.60 6.58
N ARG A 61 0.26 -0.26 7.42
CA ARG A 61 -0.48 -0.99 8.47
C ARG A 61 -1.13 -0.04 9.48
N LYS A 62 -0.40 0.99 9.91
CA LYS A 62 -0.95 2.02 10.82
C LYS A 62 -2.11 2.75 10.17
N LEU A 63 -1.99 3.12 8.90
CA LEU A 63 -3.04 3.79 8.15
C LEU A 63 -4.26 2.88 7.95
N ALA A 64 -4.06 1.60 7.64
CA ALA A 64 -5.14 0.62 7.52
C ALA A 64 -5.94 0.50 8.82
N ASN A 65 -5.25 0.43 9.97
CA ASN A 65 -5.92 0.40 11.27
C ASN A 65 -6.65 1.71 11.57
N ARG A 66 -6.07 2.85 11.22
CA ARG A 66 -6.72 4.17 11.35
C ARG A 66 -8.02 4.20 10.53
N PHE A 67 -7.99 3.79 9.27
CA PHE A 67 -9.19 3.77 8.42
C PHE A 67 -10.26 2.78 8.89
N LEU A 68 -9.86 1.65 9.49
CA LEU A 68 -10.82 0.71 10.09
C LEU A 68 -11.48 1.26 11.37
N GLN A 69 -10.80 2.12 12.12
CA GLN A 69 -11.32 2.72 13.36
C GLN A 69 -12.07 4.03 13.11
N TYR A 70 -11.53 4.86 12.21
CA TYR A 70 -12.02 6.18 11.84
C TYR A 70 -11.91 6.32 10.31
N PRO A 71 -12.90 5.81 9.55
CA PRO A 71 -12.92 5.88 8.10
C PRO A 71 -13.23 7.32 7.63
N VAL A 72 -12.20 8.17 7.66
CA VAL A 72 -12.24 9.57 7.21
C VAL A 72 -11.05 9.82 6.30
N GLY A 73 -11.31 10.37 5.11
CA GLY A 73 -10.28 10.77 4.14
C GLY A 73 -9.66 9.61 3.36
N ILE A 74 -10.37 8.48 3.24
CA ILE A 74 -9.92 7.30 2.50
C ILE A 74 -9.85 7.62 1.01
N TYR A 75 -10.91 8.23 0.47
CA TYR A 75 -10.98 8.57 -0.95
C TYR A 75 -9.87 9.56 -1.34
N ASP A 76 -9.75 10.67 -0.62
CA ASP A 76 -8.76 11.71 -0.90
C ASP A 76 -7.31 11.23 -0.74
N TYR A 77 -7.08 10.22 0.10
CA TYR A 77 -5.78 9.57 0.18
C TYR A 77 -5.46 8.83 -1.12
N TYR A 78 -6.34 7.93 -1.55
CA TYR A 78 -6.10 7.07 -2.71
C TYR A 78 -6.17 7.79 -4.06
N ASP A 79 -6.97 8.86 -4.17
CA ASP A 79 -7.04 9.67 -5.38
C ASP A 79 -5.64 10.21 -5.76
N ARG A 80 -4.87 10.62 -4.74
CA ARG A 80 -3.51 11.16 -4.87
C ARG A 80 -2.39 10.11 -5.03
N GLN A 81 -2.64 8.82 -4.75
CA GLN A 81 -1.58 7.80 -4.74
C GLN A 81 -1.13 7.31 -6.14
N ASN A 82 -1.76 7.73 -7.23
CA ASN A 82 -1.46 7.18 -8.56
C ASN A 82 0.02 7.28 -8.95
N GLN A 83 0.63 8.45 -8.70
CA GLN A 83 2.05 8.68 -9.02
C GLN A 83 2.98 7.81 -8.16
N SER A 84 2.67 7.64 -6.88
CA SER A 84 3.43 6.79 -5.96
C SER A 84 3.44 5.33 -6.40
N ILE A 85 2.27 4.80 -6.80
CA ILE A 85 2.11 3.41 -7.25
C ILE A 85 2.91 3.17 -8.55
N ILE A 86 2.85 4.10 -9.50
CA ILE A 86 3.62 4.02 -10.75
C ILE A 86 5.12 4.08 -10.45
N LEU A 87 5.56 4.97 -9.56
CA LEU A 87 6.96 5.06 -9.17
C LEU A 87 7.44 3.76 -8.52
N ALA A 88 6.65 3.19 -7.61
CA ALA A 88 6.95 1.92 -6.97
C ALA A 88 7.06 0.78 -8.01
N LEU A 89 6.15 0.72 -8.99
CA LEU A 89 6.20 -0.25 -10.08
C LEU A 89 7.49 -0.11 -10.90
N VAL A 90 7.83 1.10 -11.33
CA VAL A 90 9.03 1.37 -12.15
C VAL A 90 10.30 1.00 -11.39
N ILE A 91 10.42 1.39 -10.12
CA ILE A 91 11.58 1.01 -9.28
C ILE A 91 11.66 -0.52 -9.18
N ASN A 92 10.56 -1.21 -8.89
CA ASN A 92 10.62 -2.67 -8.76
C ASN A 92 10.92 -3.39 -10.09
N LEU A 93 10.51 -2.83 -11.24
CA LEU A 93 10.89 -3.34 -12.56
C LEU A 93 12.38 -3.16 -12.86
N ILE A 94 12.94 -1.97 -12.59
CA ILE A 94 14.37 -1.68 -12.78
C ILE A 94 15.21 -2.59 -11.90
N PHE A 95 14.79 -2.79 -10.65
CA PHE A 95 15.52 -3.55 -9.66
C PHE A 95 15.22 -5.07 -9.70
N GLY A 96 14.44 -5.54 -10.68
CA GLY A 96 14.18 -6.97 -10.92
C GLY A 96 13.28 -7.67 -9.88
N SER A 97 12.56 -6.89 -9.06
CA SER A 97 11.75 -7.41 -7.96
C SER A 97 10.38 -7.88 -8.45
N VAL A 98 10.25 -9.16 -8.79
CA VAL A 98 8.96 -9.77 -9.20
C VAL A 98 7.89 -9.58 -8.12
N ILE A 99 8.25 -9.78 -6.84
CA ILE A 99 7.33 -9.60 -5.71
C ILE A 99 6.91 -8.13 -5.60
N GLY A 100 7.82 -7.19 -5.86
CA GLY A 100 7.52 -5.76 -5.85
C GLY A 100 6.57 -5.31 -6.95
N VAL A 101 6.66 -5.92 -8.13
CA VAL A 101 5.68 -5.72 -9.20
C VAL A 101 4.29 -6.18 -8.74
N ILE A 102 4.19 -7.35 -8.12
CA ILE A 102 2.93 -7.87 -7.54
C ILE A 102 2.39 -6.91 -6.48
N GLY A 103 3.25 -6.40 -5.58
CA GLY A 103 2.89 -5.41 -4.57
C GLY A 103 2.25 -4.15 -5.16
N ALA A 104 2.86 -3.60 -6.23
CA ALA A 104 2.30 -2.44 -6.92
C ALA A 104 0.93 -2.72 -7.58
N PHE A 105 0.71 -3.93 -8.12
CA PHE A 105 -0.60 -4.33 -8.64
C PHE A 105 -1.66 -4.47 -7.53
N VAL A 106 -1.28 -4.93 -6.34
CA VAL A 106 -2.18 -4.96 -5.18
C VAL A 106 -2.59 -3.54 -4.81
N GLU A 107 -1.65 -2.60 -4.69
CA GLU A 107 -1.96 -1.19 -4.40
C GLU A 107 -2.85 -0.56 -5.47
N MET A 108 -2.57 -0.82 -6.75
CA MET A 108 -3.41 -0.35 -7.86
C MET A 108 -4.83 -0.91 -7.78
N SER A 109 -4.98 -2.18 -7.40
CA SER A 109 -6.28 -2.81 -7.22
C SER A 109 -7.06 -2.18 -6.06
N ILE A 110 -6.40 -1.84 -4.94
CA ILE A 110 -7.02 -1.14 -3.82
C ILE A 110 -7.48 0.25 -4.26
N ARG A 111 -6.62 1.00 -4.97
CA ARG A 111 -6.97 2.33 -5.48
C ARG A 111 -8.19 2.28 -6.40
N ASN A 112 -8.20 1.35 -7.36
CA ASN A 112 -9.33 1.20 -8.27
C ASN A 112 -10.62 0.83 -7.54
N TYR A 113 -10.53 -0.03 -6.52
CA TYR A 113 -11.66 -0.37 -5.66
C TYR A 113 -12.19 0.85 -4.90
N VAL A 114 -11.31 1.67 -4.33
CA VAL A 114 -11.68 2.91 -3.62
C VAL A 114 -12.38 3.91 -4.54
N ILE A 115 -11.83 4.12 -5.75
CA ILE A 115 -12.41 5.05 -6.73
C ILE A 115 -13.78 4.56 -7.19
N ALA A 116 -13.95 3.26 -7.41
CA ALA A 116 -15.23 2.67 -7.81
C ALA A 116 -16.34 2.81 -6.74
N HIS A 117 -15.97 2.89 -5.45
CA HIS A 117 -16.91 3.01 -4.34
C HIS A 117 -16.87 4.40 -3.67
N ARG A 118 -16.52 5.44 -4.44
CA ARG A 118 -16.41 6.83 -3.97
C ARG A 118 -17.64 7.29 -3.18
N ASP A 119 -18.83 7.08 -3.73
CA ASP A 119 -20.06 7.64 -3.15
C ASP A 119 -20.41 6.95 -1.83
N GLU A 120 -20.23 5.64 -1.75
CA GLU A 120 -20.40 4.85 -0.51
C GLU A 120 -19.42 5.31 0.57
N LEU A 121 -18.16 5.56 0.21
CA LEU A 121 -17.15 6.07 1.13
C LEU A 121 -17.52 7.46 1.65
N ARG A 122 -17.96 8.38 0.78
CA ARG A 122 -18.34 9.73 1.19
C ARG A 122 -19.51 9.75 2.17
N VAL A 123 -20.47 8.83 2.02
CA VAL A 123 -21.58 8.67 2.98
C VAL A 123 -21.06 8.24 4.35
N VAL A 124 -20.14 7.27 4.40
CA VAL A 124 -19.53 6.83 5.67
C VAL A 124 -18.74 7.95 6.32
N GLU A 125 -17.88 8.62 5.56
CA GLU A 125 -17.04 9.72 6.05
C GLU A 125 -17.89 10.86 6.62
N ALA A 126 -18.99 11.24 5.94
CA ALA A 126 -19.91 12.26 6.40
C ALA A 126 -20.67 11.85 7.68
N SER A 127 -21.04 10.57 7.81
CA SER A 127 -21.76 10.06 8.99
C SER A 127 -20.93 10.10 10.28
N ILE A 128 -19.60 10.08 10.15
CA ILE A 128 -18.66 10.18 11.27
C ILE A 128 -18.31 11.63 11.57
N ALA A 129 -18.21 12.50 10.56
CA ALA A 129 -17.93 13.92 10.75
C ALA A 129 -19.04 14.69 11.51
N LEU A 130 -20.25 14.13 11.55
CA LEU A 130 -21.40 14.68 12.27
C LEU A 130 -21.54 14.17 13.72
N ARG A 131 -20.62 13.30 14.18
CA ARG A 131 -20.55 12.78 15.56
C ARG A 131 -19.44 13.49 16.33
#